data_AF-A0A149V397-F1
#
_entry.id   AF-A0A149V397-F1
#
_cell.length_a   1.000
_cell.length_b   1.000
_cell.length_c   1.000
_cell.angle_alpha   90.00
_cell.angle_beta   90.00
_cell.angle_gamma   90.00
#
_symmetry.space_group_name_H-M   'P 1'
#
loop_
_entity.id
_entity.type
_entity.pdbx_description
1 polymer ?
#
loop_
_entity_poly.entity_id
_entity_poly.type
_entity_poly.pdbx_seq_one_letter_code
_entity_poly.pdbx_strand_id
1 'polypeptide(L)'
;MSTREKLPPDLYWASISWNGAVDNEAIIGFDRRAETFFCQAFEPAPEENADDETPRLWMFPSYRAYPTFDDLLQGLAEEGATLLSCELTDDLEKGHSDD
;
A
#
# COMPACT_ATOMS: atom_id res chain seq x y z
N MET A 1 12.43 32.58 2.02
CA MET A 1 11.14 32.13 1.49
C MET A 1 11.22 30.62 1.37
N SER A 2 10.67 29.89 2.34
CA SER A 2 10.58 28.44 2.23
C SER A 2 9.26 28.16 1.52
N THR A 3 9.32 28.05 0.20
CA THR A 3 8.30 27.29 -0.50
C THR A 3 8.40 25.88 0.07
N ARG A 4 7.56 25.59 1.07
CA ARG A 4 6.98 24.26 1.18
C ARG A 4 6.33 24.04 -0.18
N GLU A 5 7.12 23.62 -1.16
CA GLU A 5 6.60 22.88 -2.30
C GLU A 5 5.73 21.84 -1.64
N LYS A 6 4.42 21.94 -1.88
CA LYS A 6 3.48 20.92 -1.48
C LYS A 6 4.08 19.64 -2.05
N LEU A 7 4.71 18.86 -1.18
CA LEU A 7 5.21 17.56 -1.54
C LEU A 7 4.00 16.86 -2.17
N PRO A 8 4.16 16.22 -3.33
CA PRO A 8 3.04 15.64 -4.04
C PRO A 8 2.24 14.77 -3.06
N PRO A 9 0.91 14.68 -3.20
CA PRO A 9 0.13 13.79 -2.35
C PRO A 9 0.71 12.37 -2.52
N ASP A 10 1.49 11.96 -1.52
CA ASP A 10 2.31 10.76 -1.53
C ASP A 10 1.49 9.54 -1.09
N LEU A 11 0.18 9.58 -1.35
CA LEU A 11 -0.76 8.60 -0.87
C LEU A 11 -1.87 8.36 -1.89
N TYR A 12 -2.14 7.09 -2.11
CA TYR A 12 -3.18 6.60 -2.96
C TYR A 12 -4.00 5.59 -2.19
N TRP A 13 -5.32 5.66 -2.33
CA TRP A 13 -6.17 4.51 -2.04
C TRP A 13 -6.15 3.58 -3.23
N ALA A 14 -6.06 2.30 -2.93
CA ALA A 14 -5.96 1.25 -3.92
C ALA A 14 -6.93 0.12 -3.58
N SER A 15 -7.46 -0.51 -4.62
CA SER A 15 -8.03 -1.85 -4.49
C SER A 15 -7.01 -2.86 -5.02
N ILE A 16 -6.67 -3.87 -4.23
CA ILE A 16 -5.70 -4.91 -4.58
C ILE A 16 -6.35 -6.29 -4.46
N SER A 17 -6.22 -7.10 -5.50
CA SER A 17 -6.56 -8.52 -5.48
C SER A 17 -5.30 -9.35 -5.24
N TRP A 18 -5.37 -10.29 -4.30
CA TRP A 18 -4.29 -11.23 -4.05
C TRP A 18 -4.82 -12.53 -3.43
N ASN A 19 -4.32 -13.68 -3.89
CA ASN A 19 -4.74 -15.01 -3.42
C ASN A 19 -6.26 -15.23 -3.38
N GLY A 20 -7.00 -14.64 -4.32
CA GLY A 20 -8.47 -14.77 -4.41
C GLY A 20 -9.26 -13.85 -3.46
N ALA A 21 -8.59 -13.06 -2.62
CA ALA A 21 -9.19 -12.01 -1.80
C ALA A 21 -8.99 -10.63 -2.45
N VAL A 22 -9.85 -9.67 -2.10
CA VAL A 22 -9.75 -8.28 -2.52
C VAL A 22 -9.75 -7.38 -1.30
N ASP A 23 -8.74 -6.53 -1.19
CA ASP A 23 -8.69 -5.41 -0.27
C ASP A 23 -9.05 -4.13 -1.02
N ASN A 24 -10.08 -3.40 -0.58
CA ASN A 24 -10.52 -2.14 -1.19
C ASN A 24 -10.00 -0.90 -0.46
N GLU A 25 -9.26 -1.11 0.63
CA GLU A 25 -8.75 -0.06 1.51
C GLU A 25 -7.22 -0.09 1.57
N ALA A 26 -6.58 -0.73 0.58
CA ALA A 26 -5.15 -0.77 0.47
C ALA A 26 -4.60 0.65 0.27
N ILE A 27 -3.41 0.87 0.80
CA ILE A 27 -2.71 2.15 0.76
C ILE A 27 -1.43 1.98 -0.02
N ILE A 28 -1.24 2.78 -1.07
CA ILE A 28 0.07 2.94 -1.72
C ILE A 28 0.59 4.32 -1.35
N GLY A 29 1.85 4.40 -0.94
CA GLY A 29 2.46 5.70 -0.66
C GLY A 29 3.95 5.74 -0.93
N PHE A 30 4.54 6.91 -0.71
CA PHE A 30 5.98 7.14 -0.87
C PHE A 30 6.64 7.49 0.46
N ASP A 31 7.57 6.66 0.93
CA ASP A 31 8.41 6.96 2.07
C ASP A 31 9.57 7.85 1.61
N ARG A 32 9.49 9.15 1.92
CA ARG A 32 10.53 10.14 1.58
C ARG A 32 11.86 9.91 2.27
N ARG A 33 11.89 9.25 3.44
CA ARG A 33 13.15 8.99 4.16
C ARG A 33 13.90 7.82 3.56
N ALA A 34 13.15 6.81 3.13
CA ALA A 34 13.70 5.62 2.47
C ALA A 34 13.76 5.76 0.93
N GLU A 35 13.21 6.85 0.38
CA GLU A 35 13.14 7.14 -1.06
C GLU A 35 12.53 5.99 -1.86
N THR A 36 11.42 5.43 -1.38
CA THR A 36 10.77 4.26 -1.99
C THR A 36 9.25 4.32 -1.85
N PHE A 37 8.56 3.79 -2.85
CA PHE A 37 7.15 3.46 -2.75
C PHE A 37 6.94 2.27 -1.82
N PHE A 38 5.75 2.20 -1.24
CA PHE A 38 5.29 1.09 -0.41
C PHE A 38 3.82 0.79 -0.71
N CYS A 39 3.40 -0.44 -0.42
CA CYS A 39 1.99 -0.83 -0.42
C CYS A 39 1.65 -1.54 0.89
N GLN A 40 0.60 -1.04 1.56
CA GLN A 40 -0.02 -1.66 2.72
C GLN A 40 -1.37 -2.23 2.26
N ALA A 41 -1.50 -3.54 2.24
CA ALA A 41 -2.73 -4.24 1.92
C ALA A 41 -2.86 -5.45 2.84
N PHE A 42 -4.09 -5.73 3.27
CA PHE A 42 -4.47 -6.77 4.22
C PHE A 42 -3.84 -6.57 5.61
N GLU A 43 -4.66 -6.55 6.66
CA GLU A 43 -4.15 -6.44 8.01
C GLU A 43 -3.31 -7.68 8.39
N PRO A 44 -2.14 -7.49 9.03
CA PRO A 44 -1.44 -8.60 9.63
C PRO A 44 -2.31 -9.19 10.76
N ALA A 45 -2.69 -10.46 10.63
CA ALA A 45 -3.33 -11.16 11.75
C ALA A 45 -2.48 -10.99 13.05
N PRO A 46 -3.09 -10.93 14.23
CA PRO A 46 -2.34 -10.96 15.48
C PRO A 46 -1.39 -12.18 15.50
N GLU A 47 -0.19 -12.06 16.08
CA GLU A 47 0.77 -13.18 16.14
C GLU A 47 0.17 -14.44 16.80
N GLU A 48 -0.78 -14.26 17.72
CA GLU A 48 -1.52 -15.35 18.40
C GLU A 48 -2.49 -16.09 17.46
N ASN A 49 -2.79 -15.54 16.28
CA ASN A 49 -3.69 -16.10 15.25
C ASN A 49 -2.97 -16.31 13.90
N ALA A 50 -1.64 -16.45 13.91
CA ALA A 50 -0.84 -16.61 12.69
C ALA A 50 -1.11 -17.93 11.92
N ASP A 51 -1.87 -18.86 12.50
CA ASP A 51 -2.31 -20.12 11.90
C ASP A 51 -3.66 -20.02 11.15
N ASP A 52 -4.37 -18.89 11.17
CA ASP A 52 -5.63 -18.76 10.42
C ASP A 52 -5.38 -18.32 8.97
N GLU A 53 -5.49 -19.31 8.09
CA GLU A 53 -5.23 -19.36 6.65
C GLU A 53 -5.70 -18.12 5.84
N THR A 54 -4.75 -17.35 5.27
CA THR A 54 -4.86 -16.34 4.17
C THR A 54 -4.90 -14.85 4.63
N PRO A 55 -4.32 -13.89 3.88
CA PRO A 55 -2.89 -13.75 3.59
C PRO A 55 -2.39 -12.31 3.92
N ARG A 56 -1.09 -12.11 4.19
CA ARG A 56 -0.50 -10.76 4.43
C ARG A 56 0.34 -10.29 3.24
N LEU A 57 -0.09 -9.24 2.53
CA LEU A 57 0.70 -8.62 1.45
C LEU A 57 1.27 -7.29 1.94
N TRP A 58 2.47 -7.34 2.49
CA TRP A 58 3.15 -6.14 3.00
C TRP A 58 4.40 -5.84 2.17
N MET A 59 4.34 -4.75 1.40
CA MET A 59 5.44 -4.28 0.56
C MET A 59 6.07 -3.06 1.21
N PHE A 60 6.93 -3.28 2.21
CA PHE A 60 7.65 -2.22 2.92
C PHE A 60 9.12 -2.08 2.49
N PRO A 61 9.70 -0.87 2.62
CA PRO A 61 11.13 -0.58 2.42
C PRO A 61 12.10 -1.52 3.14
N SER A 62 11.65 -2.16 4.24
CA SER A 62 12.50 -2.96 5.12
C SER A 62 13.11 -4.18 4.43
N TYR A 63 12.50 -4.67 3.34
CA TYR A 63 12.92 -5.89 2.65
C TYR A 63 13.27 -5.67 1.17
N ARG A 64 12.66 -4.68 0.51
CA ARG A 64 12.90 -4.35 -0.92
C ARG A 64 12.57 -2.89 -1.16
N ALA A 65 13.35 -2.23 -2.01
CA ALA A 65 13.09 -0.86 -2.45
C ALA A 65 12.37 -0.84 -3.81
N TYR A 66 11.43 0.08 -3.94
CA TYR A 66 10.64 0.40 -5.12
C TYR A 66 10.83 1.89 -5.44
N PRO A 67 11.91 2.27 -6.14
CA PRO A 67 12.24 3.67 -6.40
C PRO A 67 11.17 4.42 -7.21
N THR A 68 10.39 3.69 -8.01
CA THR A 68 9.29 4.23 -8.81
C THR A 68 7.96 3.53 -8.52
N PHE A 69 6.85 4.16 -8.90
CA PHE A 69 5.53 3.54 -8.81
C PHE A 69 5.45 2.27 -9.65
N ASP A 70 6.04 2.26 -10.85
CA ASP A 70 6.09 1.08 -11.72
C ASP A 70 6.89 -0.07 -11.09
N ASP A 71 7.98 0.23 -10.37
CA ASP A 71 8.73 -0.80 -9.63
C ASP A 71 7.86 -1.46 -8.55
N LEU A 72 7.02 -0.67 -7.86
CA LEU A 72 6.07 -1.22 -6.88
C LEU A 72 5.02 -2.09 -7.57
N LEU A 73 4.45 -1.66 -8.70
CA LEU A 73 3.47 -2.45 -9.45
C LEU A 73 4.06 -3.77 -9.94
N GLN A 74 5.32 -3.75 -10.39
CA GLN A 74 6.04 -4.95 -10.75
C GLN A 74 6.24 -5.86 -9.53
N GLY A 75 6.63 -5.29 -8.38
CA GLY A 75 6.75 -6.05 -7.14
C GLY A 75 5.45 -6.73 -6.73
N LEU A 76 4.32 -6.01 -6.80
CA LEU A 76 2.99 -6.57 -6.53
C LEU A 76 2.68 -7.75 -7.48
N ALA A 77 2.94 -7.59 -8.77
CA ALA A 77 2.72 -8.64 -9.76
C ALA A 77 3.61 -9.88 -9.53
N GLU A 78 4.86 -9.68 -9.09
CA GLU A 78 5.78 -10.77 -8.74
C GLU A 78 5.29 -11.59 -7.52
N GLU A 79 4.61 -10.94 -6.57
CA GLU A 79 3.92 -11.59 -5.44
C GLU A 79 2.57 -12.23 -5.86
N GLY A 80 2.15 -12.07 -7.11
CA GLY A 80 0.88 -12.57 -7.63
C GLY A 80 -0.32 -11.67 -7.32
N ALA A 81 -0.08 -10.43 -6.87
CA ALA A 81 -1.09 -9.45 -6.60
C ALA A 81 -1.42 -8.61 -7.86
N THR A 82 -2.64 -8.12 -7.95
CA THR A 82 -3.13 -7.27 -9.04
C THR A 82 -3.73 -5.99 -8.48
N LEU A 83 -3.24 -4.84 -8.94
CA LEU A 83 -3.85 -3.55 -8.69
C LEU A 83 -5.13 -3.41 -9.54
N LEU A 84 -6.27 -3.19 -8.91
CA LEU A 84 -7.58 -3.07 -9.56
C LEU A 84 -7.97 -1.60 -9.79
N SER A 85 -7.68 -0.74 -8.81
CA SER A 85 -7.92 0.70 -8.87
C SER A 85 -6.88 1.43 -8.02
N CYS A 86 -6.63 2.70 -8.34
CA CYS A 86 -5.71 3.54 -7.60
C CYS A 86 -6.13 5.00 -7.77
N GLU A 87 -6.46 5.67 -6.67
CA GLU A 87 -6.92 7.05 -6.65
C GLU A 87 -6.07 7.88 -5.72
N LEU A 88 -5.65 9.04 -6.21
CA LEU A 88 -4.86 10.00 -5.42
C LEU A 88 -5.73 10.57 -4.29
N THR A 89 -5.22 10.56 -3.06
CA THR A 89 -5.94 11.09 -1.91
C THR A 89 -5.09 12.09 -1.12
N ASP A 90 -5.72 13.19 -0.70
CA ASP A 90 -5.18 14.14 0.27
C ASP A 90 -5.63 13.79 1.71
N ASP A 91 -6.57 12.85 1.86
CA ASP A 91 -7.23 12.48 3.12
C ASP A 91 -6.67 11.16 3.67
N LEU A 92 -5.93 11.23 4.77
CA LEU A 92 -5.65 10.06 5.63
C LEU A 92 -6.85 9.67 6.50
N GLU A 93 -7.90 10.49 6.59
CA GLU A 93 -8.97 10.37 7.60
C GLU A 93 -10.22 9.57 7.16
N LYS A 94 -10.33 9.15 5.89
CA LYS A 94 -11.55 8.51 5.37
C LYS A 94 -11.60 6.98 5.45
N GLY A 95 -10.59 6.33 6.04
CA GLY A 95 -10.59 4.88 6.30
C GLY A 95 -11.52 4.41 7.44
N HIS A 96 -12.33 5.31 8.03
CA HIS A 96 -13.38 4.96 8.98
C HIS A 96 -14.69 5.61 8.55
N SER A 97 -15.42 4.97 7.65
CA SER A 97 -16.87 5.15 7.60
C SER A 97 -17.50 3.80 7.89
N ASP A 98 -17.67 3.52 9.19
CA ASP A 98 -18.66 2.58 9.68
C ASP A 98 -20.04 3.03 9.18
N ASP A 99 -20.68 2.20 8.35
CA ASP A 99 -22.15 2.15 8.20
C ASP A 99 -22.64 0.78 8.69
#